data_AF-A0A2G6F2H9-F1
#
_entry.id   AF-A0A2G6F2H9-F1
#
_cell.length_a   1.000
_cell.length_b   1.000
_cell.length_c   1.000
_cell.angle_alpha   90.00
_cell.angle_beta   90.00
_cell.angle_gamma   90.00
#
_symmetry.space_group_name_H-M   'P 1'
#
loop_
_entity.id
_entity.type
_entity.pdbx_description
1 polymer ?
#
loop_
_entity_poly.entity_id
_entity_poly.type
_entity_poly.pdbx_seq_one_letter_code
_entity_poly.pdbx_strand_id
1 'polypeptide(L)'
;SEILSRIKNLDFKNKKGIYNYITDISNEKELYSSAMRPHDDIKWLYLLPNNPNPLLGQFVAVNFKKSKLPFTDTTRNMLNILKGLYEIWNRPDYGEATYLIIAIAFLCSDKTARELSAELWIKTNSENTINNNLLGKVLGRLEHQEYGTLKRFTDLIMSNMFNISKKHNKNLLIVLDNMVSEMNDVPIKGVKKLLELFNELKVQFPDDEISQYTQQKLRVWKEVKSLKNLVNKILD
;
A
#
# COMPACT_ATOMS: atom_id res chain seq x y z
N SER A 1 34.13 -13.77 7.94
CA SER A 1 32.88 -14.40 8.40
C SER A 1 32.92 -15.88 8.06
N GLU A 2 32.33 -16.73 8.88
CA GLU A 2 32.26 -18.19 8.71
C GLU A 2 31.73 -18.61 7.32
N ILE A 3 30.87 -17.78 6.74
CA ILE A 3 30.30 -17.92 5.39
C ILE A 3 31.41 -17.96 4.31
N LEU A 4 32.41 -17.08 4.38
CA LEU A 4 33.51 -17.03 3.40
C LEU A 4 34.42 -18.26 3.48
N SER A 5 34.53 -18.87 4.65
CA SER A 5 35.29 -20.11 4.83
C SER A 5 34.56 -21.32 4.22
N ARG A 6 33.22 -21.35 4.31
CA ARG A 6 32.38 -22.41 3.74
C ARG A 6 32.32 -22.34 2.21
N ILE A 7 32.30 -21.13 1.64
CA ILE A 7 32.33 -20.92 0.18
C ILE A 7 33.62 -21.47 -0.46
N LYS A 8 34.77 -21.32 0.21
CA LYS A 8 36.04 -21.84 -0.29
C LYS A 8 36.11 -23.37 -0.34
N ASN A 9 35.29 -24.07 0.45
CA ASN A 9 35.27 -25.53 0.54
C ASN A 9 34.21 -26.18 -0.35
N LEU A 10 33.46 -25.41 -1.14
CA LEU A 10 32.49 -25.95 -2.09
C LEU A 10 33.19 -26.38 -3.37
N ASP A 11 33.19 -27.69 -3.64
CA ASP A 11 33.62 -28.23 -4.93
C ASP A 11 32.55 -27.95 -5.99
N PHE A 12 32.81 -26.94 -6.83
CA PHE A 12 31.91 -26.48 -7.89
C PHE A 12 31.68 -27.52 -9.01
N LYS A 13 32.36 -28.67 -8.99
CA LYS A 13 32.10 -29.78 -9.93
C LYS A 13 31.01 -30.74 -9.45
N ASN A 14 30.66 -30.71 -8.16
CA ASN A 14 29.67 -31.62 -7.59
C ASN A 14 28.28 -30.97 -7.53
N LYS A 15 27.46 -31.19 -8.57
CA LYS A 15 26.08 -30.66 -8.69
C LYS A 15 25.21 -30.94 -7.46
N LYS A 16 25.44 -32.03 -6.74
CA LYS A 16 24.69 -32.40 -5.53
C LYS A 16 25.06 -31.52 -4.31
N GLY A 17 26.33 -31.14 -4.19
CA GLY A 17 26.81 -30.23 -3.15
C GLY A 17 26.34 -28.79 -3.36
N ILE A 18 26.32 -28.33 -4.62
CA ILE A 18 25.74 -27.02 -4.98
C ILE A 18 24.24 -26.99 -4.70
N TYR A 19 23.51 -28.06 -5.08
CA TYR A 19 22.08 -28.15 -4.82
C TYR A 19 21.79 -28.09 -3.32
N ASN A 20 22.49 -28.88 -2.51
CA ASN A 20 22.32 -28.87 -1.05
C ASN A 20 22.66 -27.48 -0.46
N TYR A 21 23.73 -26.82 -0.90
CA TYR A 21 24.09 -25.49 -0.43
C TYR A 21 23.05 -24.42 -0.81
N ILE A 22 22.50 -24.48 -2.03
CA ILE A 22 21.40 -23.60 -2.44
C ILE A 22 20.15 -23.89 -1.58
N THR A 23 19.91 -25.17 -1.27
CA THR A 23 18.78 -25.60 -0.43
C THR A 23 18.96 -25.12 1.02
N ASP A 24 20.16 -25.19 1.56
CA ASP A 24 20.49 -24.70 2.91
C ASP A 24 20.39 -23.17 2.99
N ILE A 25 20.85 -22.43 1.97
CA ILE A 25 20.63 -20.98 1.89
C ILE A 25 19.13 -20.66 1.77
N SER A 26 18.34 -21.46 1.05
CA SER A 26 16.89 -21.26 1.00
C SER A 26 16.23 -21.58 2.34
N ASN A 27 16.70 -22.58 3.07
CA ASN A 27 16.19 -22.96 4.39
C ASN A 27 16.61 -21.96 5.48
N GLU A 28 17.80 -21.37 5.40
CA GLU A 28 18.20 -20.23 6.25
C GLU A 28 17.40 -18.95 5.92
N LYS A 29 16.92 -18.79 4.69
CA LYS A 29 15.93 -17.75 4.35
C LYS A 29 14.55 -18.06 4.93
N GLU A 30 14.18 -19.33 5.09
CA GLU A 30 12.94 -19.73 5.76
C GLU A 30 12.95 -19.42 7.27
N LEU A 31 14.12 -19.33 7.91
CA LEU A 31 14.22 -18.87 9.31
C LEU A 31 13.72 -17.42 9.52
N TYR A 32 13.65 -16.61 8.47
CA TYR A 32 13.09 -15.26 8.51
C TYR A 32 11.69 -15.17 7.87
N SER A 33 11.09 -16.30 7.48
CA SER A 33 9.73 -16.37 6.93
C SER A 33 8.70 -16.88 7.95
N SER A 34 9.02 -16.89 9.24
CA SER A 34 8.07 -17.30 10.26
C SER A 34 6.84 -16.39 10.25
N ALA A 35 5.66 -16.99 10.18
CA ALA A 35 4.41 -16.24 10.33
C ALA A 35 4.40 -15.54 11.70
N MET A 36 4.11 -14.23 11.70
CA MET A 36 3.84 -13.48 12.93
C MET A 36 2.71 -14.19 13.67
N ARG A 37 2.95 -14.56 14.93
CA ARG A 37 1.90 -15.14 15.77
C ARG A 37 1.00 -14.02 16.31
N PRO A 38 -0.22 -14.33 16.74
CA PRO A 38 -1.04 -13.36 17.48
C PRO A 38 -0.23 -12.79 18.67
N HIS A 39 -0.29 -11.47 18.88
CA HIS A 39 0.47 -10.68 19.86
C HIS A 39 1.96 -10.43 19.55
N ASP A 40 2.52 -11.00 18.48
CA ASP A 40 3.85 -10.60 18.00
C ASP A 40 3.81 -9.28 17.25
N ASP A 41 2.67 -8.92 16.67
CA ASP A 41 2.39 -7.67 15.94
C ASP A 41 2.77 -6.42 16.73
N ILE A 42 2.26 -6.29 17.95
CA ILE A 42 2.52 -5.12 18.80
C ILE A 42 3.95 -5.17 19.34
N LYS A 43 4.39 -6.35 19.81
CA LYS A 43 5.74 -6.54 20.35
C LYS A 43 6.80 -6.17 19.33
N TRP A 44 6.64 -6.60 18.07
CA TRP A 44 7.57 -6.27 16.99
C TRP A 44 7.66 -4.78 16.74
N LEU A 45 6.53 -4.08 16.66
CA LEU A 45 6.52 -2.63 16.43
C LEU A 45 7.19 -1.87 17.59
N TYR A 46 7.15 -2.42 18.81
CA TYR A 46 7.86 -1.89 19.98
C TYR A 46 9.34 -2.27 20.07
N LEU A 47 9.85 -3.25 19.29
CA LEU A 47 11.28 -3.59 19.30
C LEU A 47 12.16 -2.42 18.85
N LEU A 48 11.60 -1.48 18.09
CA LEU A 48 12.22 -0.19 17.77
C LEU A 48 11.32 0.96 18.27
N PRO A 49 11.41 1.32 19.56
CA PRO A 49 10.50 2.29 20.18
C PRO A 49 10.61 3.71 19.61
N ASN A 50 11.70 4.02 18.89
CA ASN A 50 11.96 5.35 18.33
C ASN A 50 11.73 5.46 16.82
N ASN A 51 11.67 4.33 16.08
CA ASN A 51 11.43 4.33 14.64
C ASN A 51 11.08 2.91 14.15
N PRO A 52 9.81 2.61 13.83
CA PRO A 52 9.43 1.27 13.36
C PRO A 52 9.74 1.08 11.87
N ASN A 53 10.07 2.14 11.11
CA ASN A 53 10.24 2.08 9.66
C ASN A 53 11.26 1.04 9.18
N PRO A 54 12.42 0.82 9.83
CA PRO A 54 13.35 -0.24 9.42
C PRO A 54 12.71 -1.64 9.48
N LEU A 55 11.95 -1.94 10.53
CA LEU A 55 11.25 -3.22 10.66
C LEU A 55 10.11 -3.34 9.63
N LEU A 56 9.38 -2.25 9.40
CA LEU A 56 8.33 -2.22 8.36
C LEU A 56 8.90 -2.36 6.95
N GLY A 57 10.06 -1.76 6.67
CA GLY A 57 10.78 -1.92 5.41
C GLY A 57 11.26 -3.36 5.21
N GLN A 58 11.79 -4.00 6.27
CA GLN A 58 12.13 -5.42 6.24
C GLN A 58 10.88 -6.27 6.02
N PHE A 59 9.77 -5.97 6.70
CA PHE A 59 8.50 -6.65 6.51
C PHE A 59 8.07 -6.59 5.05
N VAL A 60 8.12 -5.41 4.43
CA VAL A 60 7.80 -5.24 3.01
C VAL A 60 8.71 -6.10 2.13
N ALA A 61 10.02 -6.06 2.39
CA ALA A 61 11.00 -6.82 1.60
C ALA A 61 10.82 -8.35 1.71
N VAL A 62 10.36 -8.85 2.86
CA VAL A 62 10.12 -10.29 3.08
C VAL A 62 8.77 -10.72 2.52
N ASN A 63 7.73 -9.94 2.77
CA ASN A 63 6.34 -10.33 2.50
C ASN A 63 5.86 -9.95 1.09
N PHE A 64 6.39 -8.89 0.49
CA PHE A 64 5.93 -8.37 -0.80
C PHE A 64 6.95 -8.55 -1.94
N LYS A 65 7.91 -9.48 -1.79
CA LYS A 65 8.97 -9.73 -2.78
C LYS A 65 8.48 -10.32 -4.12
N LYS A 66 7.29 -10.93 -4.15
CA LYS A 66 6.69 -11.54 -5.36
C LYS A 66 5.33 -10.89 -5.63
N SER A 67 5.07 -10.50 -6.89
CA SER A 67 3.89 -9.69 -7.27
C SER A 67 2.54 -10.42 -7.14
N LYS A 68 2.57 -11.75 -7.14
CA LYS A 68 1.43 -12.56 -6.70
C LYS A 68 1.64 -12.80 -5.22
N LEU A 69 0.70 -12.37 -4.37
CA LEU A 69 0.59 -12.76 -2.97
C LEU A 69 -0.11 -14.13 -2.91
N PRO A 70 0.62 -15.26 -2.91
CA PRO A 70 0.01 -16.58 -3.01
C PRO A 70 0.07 -17.33 -1.67
N PHE A 71 0.56 -16.70 -0.59
CA PHE A 71 0.91 -17.39 0.65
C PHE A 71 -0.04 -16.97 1.78
N THR A 72 -0.66 -17.97 2.40
CA THR A 72 -1.51 -17.85 3.59
C THR A 72 -0.82 -17.10 4.72
N ASP A 73 0.50 -17.24 4.83
CA ASP A 73 1.30 -16.62 5.88
C ASP A 73 1.52 -15.12 5.63
N THR A 74 1.64 -14.70 4.36
CA THR A 74 1.74 -13.28 4.02
C THR A 74 0.44 -12.53 4.32
N THR A 75 -0.71 -13.15 4.01
CA THR A 75 -2.01 -12.58 4.39
C THR A 75 -2.15 -12.50 5.90
N ARG A 76 -1.78 -13.55 6.65
CA ARG A 76 -1.80 -13.55 8.12
C ARG A 76 -0.91 -12.47 8.71
N ASN A 77 0.29 -12.32 8.17
CA ASN A 77 1.25 -11.30 8.55
C ASN A 77 0.71 -9.89 8.30
N MET A 78 0.08 -9.65 7.15
CA MET A 78 -0.57 -8.38 6.85
C MET A 78 -1.69 -8.08 7.85
N LEU A 79 -2.55 -9.05 8.13
CA LEU A 79 -3.64 -8.88 9.11
C LEU A 79 -3.11 -8.54 10.50
N ASN A 80 -2.06 -9.24 10.95
CA ASN A 80 -1.47 -9.00 12.27
C ASN A 80 -0.80 -7.62 12.33
N ILE A 81 -0.04 -7.21 11.31
CA ILE A 81 0.52 -5.85 11.28
C ILE A 81 -0.56 -4.78 11.27
N LEU A 82 -1.64 -4.95 10.50
CA LEU A 82 -2.73 -3.98 10.47
C LEU A 82 -3.42 -3.87 11.83
N LYS A 83 -3.61 -4.98 12.56
CA LYS A 83 -4.13 -4.98 13.94
C LYS A 83 -3.18 -4.24 14.88
N GLY A 84 -1.90 -4.58 14.85
CA GLY A 84 -0.88 -3.88 15.64
C GLY A 84 -0.87 -2.37 15.35
N LEU A 85 -0.85 -1.98 14.07
CA LEU A 85 -0.92 -0.58 13.67
C LEU A 85 -2.20 0.10 14.16
N TYR A 86 -3.35 -0.57 14.12
CA TYR A 86 -4.62 -0.04 14.64
C TYR A 86 -4.56 0.26 16.13
N GLU A 87 -3.99 -0.66 16.91
CA GLU A 87 -3.86 -0.51 18.36
C GLU A 87 -2.85 0.59 18.75
N ILE A 88 -1.71 0.67 18.05
CA ILE A 88 -0.62 1.59 18.39
C ILE A 88 -0.48 2.79 17.43
N TRP A 89 -1.57 3.21 16.77
CA TRP A 89 -1.58 4.43 15.95
C TRP A 89 -1.58 5.72 16.79
N ASN A 90 -0.71 5.81 17.78
CA ASN A 90 -0.49 7.01 18.58
C ASN A 90 0.93 7.58 18.38
N ARG A 91 1.78 6.87 17.62
CA ARG A 91 3.16 7.28 17.40
C ARG A 91 3.27 8.29 16.25
N PRO A 92 4.09 9.35 16.40
CA PRO A 92 4.29 10.36 15.35
C PRO A 92 5.32 9.98 14.29
N ASP A 93 6.04 8.86 14.47
CA ASP A 93 7.23 8.48 13.68
C ASP A 93 6.92 7.52 12.50
N TYR A 94 5.65 7.36 12.15
CA TYR A 94 5.27 6.58 10.97
C TYR A 94 5.70 7.26 9.68
N GLY A 95 6.59 6.59 8.94
CA GLY A 95 7.15 7.04 7.67
C GLY A 95 6.63 6.23 6.49
N GLU A 96 7.25 6.43 5.33
CA GLU A 96 6.79 5.89 4.03
C GLU A 96 6.54 4.38 4.04
N ALA A 97 7.31 3.59 4.79
CA ALA A 97 7.11 2.14 4.90
C ALA A 97 5.75 1.77 5.52
N THR A 98 5.28 2.52 6.52
CA THR A 98 3.95 2.31 7.11
C THR A 98 2.85 2.59 6.09
N TYR A 99 2.96 3.71 5.38
CA TYR A 99 1.98 4.10 4.35
C TYR A 99 1.98 3.12 3.18
N LEU A 100 3.14 2.56 2.83
CA LEU A 100 3.26 1.50 1.83
C LEU A 100 2.50 0.24 2.25
N ILE A 101 2.60 -0.18 3.52
CA ILE A 101 1.84 -1.33 4.03
C ILE A 101 0.33 -1.08 3.95
N ILE A 102 -0.14 0.10 4.34
CA ILE A 102 -1.57 0.47 4.26
C ILE A 102 -2.04 0.50 2.80
N ALA A 103 -1.26 1.11 1.91
CA ALA A 103 -1.57 1.20 0.49
C ALA A 103 -1.61 -0.18 -0.18
N ILE A 104 -0.66 -1.07 0.15
CA ILE A 104 -0.69 -2.47 -0.29
C ILE A 104 -1.92 -3.19 0.26
N ALA A 105 -2.30 -2.95 1.51
CA ALA A 105 -3.48 -3.54 2.11
C ALA A 105 -4.77 -3.14 1.39
N PHE A 106 -4.93 -1.87 0.98
CA PHE A 106 -6.06 -1.41 0.15
C PHE A 106 -6.19 -2.16 -1.19
N LEU A 107 -5.07 -2.61 -1.75
CA LEU A 107 -5.00 -3.29 -3.05
C LEU A 107 -4.96 -4.83 -2.94
N CYS A 108 -4.93 -5.34 -1.70
CA CYS A 108 -4.78 -6.75 -1.39
C CYS A 108 -5.96 -7.59 -1.92
N SER A 109 -5.67 -8.81 -2.37
CA SER A 109 -6.70 -9.77 -2.77
C SER A 109 -7.56 -10.24 -1.61
N ASP A 110 -7.01 -10.24 -0.39
CA ASP A 110 -7.73 -10.61 0.81
C ASP A 110 -8.73 -9.51 1.21
N LYS A 111 -9.99 -9.90 1.40
CA LYS A 111 -11.06 -8.96 1.72
C LYS A 111 -10.90 -8.41 3.14
N THR A 112 -10.57 -9.27 4.11
CA THR A 112 -10.44 -8.89 5.51
C THR A 112 -9.31 -7.88 5.71
N ALA A 113 -8.18 -8.05 5.03
CA ALA A 113 -7.08 -7.09 5.07
C ALA A 113 -7.48 -5.72 4.53
N ARG A 114 -8.25 -5.69 3.44
CA ARG A 114 -8.80 -4.44 2.89
C ARG A 114 -9.74 -3.74 3.87
N GLU A 115 -10.69 -4.47 4.44
CA GLU A 115 -11.64 -3.92 5.41
C GLU A 115 -10.93 -3.38 6.66
N LEU A 116 -9.97 -4.13 7.21
CA LEU A 116 -9.18 -3.69 8.37
C LEU A 116 -8.33 -2.45 8.07
N SER A 117 -7.75 -2.37 6.88
CA SER A 117 -7.02 -1.16 6.47
C SER A 117 -7.94 0.05 6.30
N ALA A 118 -9.19 -0.15 5.85
CA ALA A 118 -10.19 0.92 5.80
C ALA A 118 -10.56 1.37 7.21
N GLU A 119 -10.80 0.44 8.15
CA GLU A 119 -11.06 0.78 9.57
C GLU A 119 -9.91 1.58 10.20
N LEU A 120 -8.67 1.17 9.95
CA LEU A 120 -7.48 1.93 10.35
C LEU A 120 -7.51 3.35 9.77
N TRP A 121 -7.75 3.49 8.47
CA TRP A 121 -7.83 4.81 7.83
C TRP A 121 -8.96 5.66 8.45
N ILE A 122 -10.13 5.10 8.75
CA ILE A 122 -11.27 5.81 9.35
C ILE A 122 -10.92 6.31 10.76
N LYS A 123 -10.39 5.44 11.61
CA LYS A 123 -9.97 5.79 12.98
C LYS A 123 -8.96 6.93 12.97
N THR A 124 -7.92 6.78 12.16
CA THR A 124 -6.79 7.72 12.14
C THR A 124 -7.14 9.06 11.48
N ASN A 125 -8.09 9.07 10.56
CA ASN A 125 -8.70 10.31 10.08
C ASN A 125 -9.57 10.98 11.13
N SER A 126 -10.36 10.22 11.90
CA SER A 126 -11.12 10.77 13.02
C SER A 126 -10.20 11.47 14.03
N GLU A 127 -9.02 10.88 14.27
CA GLU A 127 -7.97 11.39 15.18
C GLU A 127 -7.06 12.49 14.57
N ASN A 128 -7.14 12.78 13.26
CA ASN A 128 -6.23 13.68 12.53
C ASN A 128 -4.75 13.26 12.54
N THR A 129 -4.45 11.97 12.64
CA THR A 129 -3.07 11.46 12.81
C THR A 129 -2.47 10.91 11.51
N ILE A 130 -3.29 10.60 10.50
CA ILE A 130 -2.82 10.04 9.22
C ILE A 130 -2.50 11.12 8.19
N ASN A 131 -1.37 10.97 7.49
CA ASN A 131 -0.98 11.83 6.38
C ASN A 131 -1.61 11.34 5.06
N ASN A 132 -2.78 11.87 4.72
CA ASN A 132 -3.50 11.51 3.49
C ASN A 132 -2.76 11.90 2.21
N ASN A 133 -1.92 12.95 2.22
CA ASN A 133 -1.12 13.31 1.06
C ASN A 133 -0.09 12.21 0.75
N LEU A 134 0.64 11.76 1.78
CA LEU A 134 1.61 10.68 1.63
C LEU A 134 0.94 9.37 1.22
N LEU A 135 -0.19 9.03 1.85
CA LEU A 135 -0.96 7.82 1.48
C LEU A 135 -1.38 7.84 0.01
N GLY A 136 -1.93 8.96 -0.46
CA GLY A 136 -2.32 9.14 -1.86
C GLY A 136 -1.14 8.97 -2.80
N LYS A 137 0.01 9.61 -2.50
CA LYS A 137 1.21 9.48 -3.34
C LYS A 137 1.70 8.04 -3.44
N VAL A 138 1.75 7.33 -2.31
CA VAL A 138 2.19 5.94 -2.27
C VAL A 138 1.23 5.03 -3.06
N LEU A 139 -0.09 5.23 -2.95
CA LEU A 139 -1.07 4.51 -3.77
C LEU A 139 -0.89 4.78 -5.27
N GLY A 140 -0.67 6.05 -5.64
CA GLY A 140 -0.45 6.42 -7.04
C GLY A 140 0.80 5.77 -7.62
N ARG A 141 1.89 5.69 -6.85
CA ARG A 141 3.13 4.99 -7.24
C ARG A 141 2.93 3.48 -7.37
N LEU A 142 2.11 2.86 -6.52
CA LEU A 142 1.76 1.44 -6.65
C LEU A 142 0.99 1.19 -7.95
N GLU A 143 -0.02 2.01 -8.25
CA GLU A 143 -0.82 1.87 -9.48
C GLU A 143 -0.07 2.33 -10.75
N HIS A 144 0.95 3.19 -10.62
CA HIS A 144 1.91 3.44 -11.70
C HIS A 144 2.62 2.15 -12.14
N GLN A 145 2.83 1.21 -11.22
CA GLN A 145 3.38 -0.11 -11.52
C GLN A 145 2.29 -1.18 -11.69
N GLU A 146 1.02 -0.77 -11.82
CA GLU A 146 -0.16 -1.65 -11.89
C GLU A 146 -0.19 -2.70 -10.75
N TYR A 147 0.23 -2.29 -9.55
CA TYR A 147 0.23 -3.19 -8.40
C TYR A 147 -1.19 -3.50 -7.94
N GLY A 148 -1.57 -4.77 -8.03
CA GLY A 148 -2.93 -5.18 -7.67
C GLY A 148 -3.94 -4.76 -8.73
N THR A 149 -5.18 -4.55 -8.33
CA THR A 149 -6.21 -4.07 -9.26
C THR A 149 -6.91 -2.87 -8.67
N LEU A 150 -6.89 -1.75 -9.41
CA LEU A 150 -7.54 -0.50 -9.02
C LEU A 150 -9.01 -0.68 -8.61
N LYS A 151 -9.70 -1.66 -9.22
CA LYS A 151 -11.09 -2.00 -8.87
C LYS A 151 -11.25 -2.36 -7.38
N ARG A 152 -10.29 -3.05 -6.78
CA ARG A 152 -10.35 -3.41 -5.34
C ARG A 152 -10.36 -2.18 -4.45
N PHE A 153 -9.61 -1.15 -4.83
CA PHE A 153 -9.57 0.10 -4.10
C PHE A 153 -10.85 0.92 -4.31
N THR A 154 -11.31 1.06 -5.56
CA THR A 154 -12.56 1.79 -5.83
C THR A 154 -13.77 1.13 -5.17
N ASP A 155 -13.83 -0.21 -5.16
CA ASP A 155 -14.88 -0.96 -4.47
C ASP A 155 -14.81 -0.74 -2.96
N LEU A 156 -13.60 -0.75 -2.37
CA LEU A 156 -13.38 -0.50 -0.94
C LEU A 156 -13.81 0.92 -0.54
N ILE A 157 -13.52 1.93 -1.36
CA ILE A 157 -13.97 3.30 -1.13
C ILE A 157 -15.49 3.33 -1.04
N MET A 158 -16.17 2.77 -2.04
CA MET A 158 -17.64 2.77 -2.10
C MET A 158 -18.29 2.01 -0.94
N SER A 159 -17.70 0.88 -0.51
CA SER A 159 -18.31 0.03 0.51
C SER A 159 -18.03 0.48 1.94
N ASN A 160 -16.85 1.06 2.20
CA ASN A 160 -16.39 1.29 3.58
C ASN A 160 -15.95 2.71 3.88
N MET A 161 -15.48 3.49 2.90
CA MET A 161 -14.78 4.76 3.19
C MET A 161 -15.58 6.02 2.81
N PHE A 162 -16.45 5.91 1.80
CA PHE A 162 -17.23 7.02 1.27
C PHE A 162 -18.47 7.31 2.11
N ASN A 163 -18.82 8.58 2.28
CA ASN A 163 -20.00 9.06 3.01
C ASN A 163 -20.05 8.67 4.49
N ILE A 164 -18.91 8.43 5.13
CA ILE A 164 -18.83 8.28 6.59
C ILE A 164 -19.09 9.62 7.29
N SER A 165 -18.38 10.66 6.87
CA SER A 165 -18.59 12.04 7.33
C SER A 165 -17.97 13.03 6.34
N LYS A 166 -18.34 14.31 6.45
CA LYS A 166 -17.75 15.38 5.61
C LYS A 166 -16.22 15.40 5.69
N LYS A 167 -15.67 15.16 6.88
CA LYS A 167 -14.21 15.08 7.11
C LYS A 167 -13.57 13.92 6.35
N HIS A 168 -14.18 12.73 6.38
CA HIS A 168 -13.67 11.58 5.65
C HIS A 168 -13.73 11.80 4.13
N ASN A 169 -14.83 12.36 3.62
CA ASN A 169 -14.93 12.68 2.20
C ASN A 169 -13.86 13.71 1.77
N LYS A 170 -13.61 14.74 2.60
CA LYS A 170 -12.54 15.70 2.35
C LYS A 170 -11.16 15.03 2.32
N ASN A 171 -10.90 14.10 3.22
CA ASN A 171 -9.64 13.36 3.25
C ASN A 171 -9.51 12.35 2.10
N LEU A 172 -10.60 11.73 1.64
CA LEU A 172 -10.61 10.93 0.41
C LEU A 172 -10.27 11.80 -0.80
N LEU A 173 -10.80 13.02 -0.89
CA LEU A 173 -10.45 13.95 -1.97
C LEU A 173 -8.94 14.19 -2.02
N ILE A 174 -8.31 14.41 -0.87
CA ILE A 174 -6.85 14.59 -0.75
C ILE A 174 -6.10 13.32 -1.18
N VAL A 175 -6.55 12.14 -0.77
CA VAL A 175 -5.94 10.87 -1.18
C VAL A 175 -6.02 10.71 -2.71
N LEU A 176 -7.20 10.94 -3.30
CA LEU A 176 -7.41 10.77 -4.75
C LEU A 176 -6.65 11.80 -5.57
N ASP A 177 -6.59 13.06 -5.14
CA ASP A 177 -5.80 14.10 -5.79
C ASP A 177 -4.32 13.66 -5.84
N ASN A 178 -3.72 13.37 -4.68
CA ASN A 178 -2.31 12.95 -4.63
C ASN A 178 -2.07 11.62 -5.39
N MET A 179 -3.01 10.68 -5.34
CA MET A 179 -2.92 9.42 -6.07
C MET A 179 -2.87 9.63 -7.58
N VAL A 180 -3.80 10.40 -8.14
CA VAL A 180 -3.85 10.66 -9.59
C VAL A 180 -2.55 11.32 -10.05
N SER A 181 -1.98 12.25 -9.28
CA SER A 181 -0.73 12.92 -9.65
C SER A 181 0.46 11.98 -9.92
N GLU A 182 0.54 10.84 -9.23
CA GLU A 182 1.67 9.91 -9.31
C GLU A 182 1.43 8.73 -10.28
N MET A 183 0.22 8.58 -10.83
CA MET A 183 -0.14 7.50 -11.77
C MET A 183 0.50 7.69 -13.16
N ASN A 184 0.44 6.65 -14.00
CA ASN A 184 0.94 6.67 -15.38
C ASN A 184 0.25 7.74 -16.25
N ASP A 185 0.98 8.28 -17.23
CA ASP A 185 0.42 9.16 -18.27
C ASP A 185 -0.61 8.43 -19.14
N VAL A 186 -0.41 7.13 -19.37
CA VAL A 186 -1.41 6.26 -19.99
C VAL A 186 -2.34 5.74 -18.88
N PRO A 187 -3.65 6.04 -18.91
CA PRO A 187 -4.57 5.56 -17.89
C PRO A 187 -4.69 4.04 -17.91
N ILE A 188 -4.54 3.43 -16.75
CA ILE A 188 -4.68 1.99 -16.54
C ILE A 188 -6.17 1.57 -16.49
N LYS A 189 -6.43 0.26 -16.54
CA LYS A 189 -7.80 -0.27 -16.43
C LYS A 189 -8.44 0.10 -15.09
N GLY A 190 -9.63 0.68 -15.15
CA GLY A 190 -10.41 1.06 -13.96
C GLY A 190 -10.34 2.54 -13.58
N VAL A 191 -9.46 3.33 -14.22
CA VAL A 191 -9.31 4.78 -13.95
C VAL A 191 -10.63 5.54 -14.09
N LYS A 192 -11.49 5.16 -15.05
CA LYS A 192 -12.80 5.81 -15.19
C LYS A 192 -13.60 5.80 -13.89
N LYS A 193 -13.64 4.67 -13.18
CA LYS A 193 -14.38 4.55 -11.91
C LYS A 193 -13.73 5.35 -10.79
N LEU A 194 -12.39 5.43 -10.78
CA LEU A 194 -11.64 6.29 -9.86
C LEU A 194 -12.00 7.77 -10.08
N LEU A 195 -12.03 8.22 -11.34
CA LEU A 195 -12.39 9.60 -11.68
C LEU A 195 -13.86 9.93 -11.40
N GLU A 196 -14.77 8.95 -11.51
CA GLU A 196 -16.17 9.15 -11.11
C GLU A 196 -16.26 9.47 -9.61
N LEU A 197 -15.57 8.68 -8.77
CA LEU A 197 -15.49 8.93 -7.32
C LEU A 197 -14.80 10.26 -7.01
N PHE A 198 -13.72 10.58 -7.72
CA PHE A 198 -13.02 11.86 -7.55
C PHE A 198 -13.94 13.03 -7.89
N ASN A 199 -14.67 12.98 -9.01
CA ASN A 199 -15.62 14.00 -9.38
C ASN A 199 -16.74 14.15 -8.33
N GLU A 200 -17.31 13.04 -7.85
CA GLU A 200 -18.33 13.06 -6.81
C GLU A 200 -17.84 13.73 -5.52
N LEU A 201 -16.60 13.48 -5.12
CA LEU A 201 -15.98 14.16 -3.99
C LEU A 201 -15.72 15.64 -4.28
N LYS A 202 -15.17 15.96 -5.45
CA LYS A 202 -14.84 17.35 -5.83
C LYS A 202 -16.09 18.23 -5.87
N VAL A 203 -17.23 17.72 -6.33
CA VAL A 203 -18.52 18.44 -6.32
C VAL A 203 -18.97 18.78 -4.89
N GLN A 204 -18.65 17.96 -3.88
CA GLN A 204 -18.95 18.28 -2.47
C GLN A 204 -18.05 19.39 -1.91
N PHE A 205 -16.94 19.68 -2.58
CA PHE A 205 -15.88 20.58 -2.14
C PHE A 205 -15.42 21.50 -3.29
N PRO A 206 -16.31 22.37 -3.80
CA PRO A 206 -16.02 23.21 -4.97
C PRO A 206 -14.85 24.18 -4.74
N ASP A 207 -14.70 24.69 -3.52
CA ASP A 207 -13.64 25.66 -3.17
C ASP A 207 -12.24 25.03 -3.05
N ASP A 208 -12.14 23.70 -2.99
CA ASP A 208 -10.88 23.01 -2.77
C ASP A 208 -10.12 22.76 -4.06
N GLU A 209 -9.06 23.54 -4.30
CA GLU A 209 -8.27 23.41 -5.51
C GLU A 209 -7.60 22.03 -5.66
N ILE A 210 -7.66 21.50 -6.89
CA ILE A 210 -6.95 20.28 -7.27
C ILE A 210 -5.48 20.64 -7.49
N SER A 211 -4.54 19.80 -7.02
CA SER A 211 -3.12 20.04 -7.20
C SER A 211 -2.72 20.24 -8.68
N GLN A 212 -1.73 21.09 -8.93
CA GLN A 212 -1.26 21.35 -10.30
C GLN A 212 -0.78 20.07 -11.02
N TYR A 213 -0.16 19.14 -10.30
CA TYR A 213 0.30 17.87 -10.85
C TYR A 213 -0.87 16.99 -11.30
N THR A 214 -1.94 16.94 -10.52
CA THR A 214 -3.17 16.24 -10.92
C THR A 214 -3.85 16.92 -12.08
N GLN A 215 -3.92 18.24 -12.11
CA GLN A 215 -4.47 18.96 -13.26
C GLN A 215 -3.70 18.62 -14.55
N GLN A 216 -2.36 18.57 -14.48
CA GLN A 216 -1.53 18.15 -15.61
C GLN A 216 -1.83 16.70 -16.02
N LYS A 217 -1.91 15.77 -15.07
CA LYS A 217 -2.27 14.36 -15.35
C LYS A 217 -3.65 14.24 -16.00
N LEU A 218 -4.64 14.93 -15.46
CA LEU A 218 -6.00 14.96 -16.00
C LEU A 218 -6.02 15.52 -17.42
N ARG A 219 -5.27 16.58 -17.71
CA ARG A 219 -5.13 17.12 -19.08
C ARG A 219 -4.53 16.09 -20.05
N VAL A 220 -3.56 15.29 -19.63
CA VAL A 220 -3.04 14.17 -20.45
C VAL A 220 -4.15 13.13 -20.67
N TRP A 221 -4.86 12.73 -19.62
CA TRP A 221 -5.94 11.75 -19.70
C TRP A 221 -7.16 12.24 -20.49
N LYS A 222 -7.32 13.56 -20.68
CA LYS A 222 -8.39 14.18 -21.49
C LYS A 222 -8.35 13.76 -22.95
N GLU A 223 -7.17 13.41 -23.47
CA GLU A 223 -6.98 12.92 -24.84
C GLU A 223 -7.63 11.53 -25.06
N VAL A 224 -7.87 10.79 -23.98
CA VAL A 224 -8.60 9.53 -24.03
C VAL A 224 -10.10 9.81 -24.13
N LYS A 225 -10.69 9.50 -25.28
CA LYS A 225 -12.11 9.79 -25.62
C LYS A 225 -13.11 9.38 -24.54
N SER A 226 -12.89 8.24 -23.88
CA SER A 226 -13.78 7.71 -22.83
C SER A 226 -13.71 8.48 -21.51
N LEU A 227 -12.65 9.25 -21.27
CA LEU A 227 -12.42 10.03 -20.05
C LEU A 227 -12.67 11.53 -20.23
N LYS A 228 -12.57 12.04 -21.47
CA LYS A 228 -12.68 13.47 -21.82
C LYS A 228 -13.80 14.22 -21.10
N ASN A 229 -15.03 13.71 -21.15
CA ASN A 229 -16.19 14.37 -20.54
C ASN A 229 -16.09 14.43 -19.01
N LEU A 230 -15.55 13.39 -18.39
CA LEU A 230 -15.41 13.31 -16.94
C LEU A 230 -14.27 14.19 -16.45
N VAL A 231 -13.15 14.21 -17.18
CA VAL A 231 -12.02 15.11 -16.89
C VAL A 231 -12.44 16.57 -16.94
N ASN A 232 -13.24 16.98 -17.94
CA ASN A 232 -13.73 18.35 -18.02
C ASN A 232 -14.51 18.72 -16.75
N LYS A 233 -15.47 17.89 -16.32
CA LYS A 233 -16.26 18.13 -15.11
C LYS A 233 -15.42 18.28 -13.83
N ILE A 234 -14.26 17.63 -13.76
CA ILE A 234 -13.36 17.71 -12.60
C ILE A 234 -12.53 19.01 -12.64
N LEU A 235 -12.19 19.49 -13.83
CA LEU A 235 -11.36 20.68 -14.04
C LEU A 235 -12.17 21.99 -14.15
N ASP A 236 -13.47 21.89 -14.40
CA ASP A 236 -14.43 22.99 -14.40
C ASP A 236 -14.80 23.42 -12.97
#